data_AF-A0A6A5SYZ4-F1
#
_entry.id   AF-A0A6A5SYZ4-F1
#
_cell.length_a   1.000
_cell.length_b   1.000
_cell.length_c   1.000
_cell.angle_alpha   90.00
_cell.angle_beta   90.00
_cell.angle_gamma   90.00
#
_symmetry.space_group_name_H-M   'P 1'
#
loop_
_entity.id
_entity.type
_entity.pdbx_description
1 polymer ?
#
loop_
_entity_poly.entity_id
_entity_poly.type
_entity_poly.pdbx_seq_one_letter_code
_entity_poly.pdbx_strand_id
1 'polypeptide(L)'
;MHDNALAVWLPIFFLSFTSTARYLPPYPPHPSLSSRSVFSLDDKCTFTLYHKQLSKLNYIQLNTLRDHPNDLTIDLSQLRPRTEHNSYAKISGKQVFTVEGLLDNANLTIRGEDGSDVVEFKNGELSWTTERMAEGGEAWCDVGEWDNEMRRSRERKMECSFPCAKIVDEEEEERVELR
;
A
#
# COMPACT_ATOMS: atom_id res chain seq x y z
N MET A 1 30.15 -80.34 -2.57
CA MET A 1 29.04 -80.82 -1.72
C MET A 1 28.75 -79.73 -0.71
N HIS A 2 27.55 -79.15 -0.83
CA HIS A 2 26.86 -78.25 0.11
C HIS A 2 27.31 -76.78 0.17
N ASP A 3 26.64 -76.00 -0.70
CA ASP A 3 26.18 -74.63 -0.47
C ASP A 3 25.54 -74.44 0.90
N ASN A 4 25.60 -73.23 1.46
CA ASN A 4 24.57 -72.65 2.33
C ASN A 4 24.78 -71.13 2.44
N ALA A 5 24.18 -70.37 1.51
CA ALA A 5 24.00 -68.94 1.63
C ALA A 5 22.75 -68.65 2.47
N LEU A 6 22.92 -68.02 3.63
CA LEU A 6 21.81 -67.57 4.47
C LEU A 6 21.24 -66.27 3.90
N ALA A 7 20.11 -66.37 3.19
CA ALA A 7 19.32 -65.23 2.77
C ALA A 7 18.48 -64.72 3.95
N VAL A 8 18.83 -63.55 4.47
CA VAL A 8 18.06 -62.83 5.49
C VAL A 8 16.90 -62.11 4.79
N TRP A 9 15.68 -62.59 4.99
CA TRP A 9 14.46 -61.91 4.55
C TRP A 9 14.05 -60.86 5.60
N LEU A 10 14.15 -59.58 5.24
CA LEU A 10 13.55 -58.48 5.99
C LEU A 10 12.12 -58.23 5.46
N PRO A 11 11.07 -58.25 6.30
CA PRO A 11 9.74 -57.87 5.85
C PRO A 11 9.65 -56.35 5.68
N ILE A 12 9.34 -55.91 4.47
CA ILE A 12 9.02 -54.51 4.15
C ILE A 12 7.62 -54.22 4.69
N PHE A 13 7.55 -53.53 5.83
CA PHE A 13 6.30 -52.96 6.33
C PHE A 13 5.89 -51.77 5.45
N PHE A 14 4.93 -51.99 4.55
CA PHE A 14 4.23 -50.90 3.86
C PHE A 14 3.28 -50.21 4.85
N LEU A 15 3.70 -49.07 5.38
CA LEU A 15 2.84 -48.17 6.15
C LEU A 15 1.97 -47.37 5.18
N SER A 16 0.72 -47.81 5.00
CA SER A 16 -0.30 -47.06 4.27
C SER A 16 -0.77 -45.87 5.11
N PHE A 17 -0.26 -44.66 4.82
CA PHE A 17 -0.81 -43.43 5.35
C PHE A 17 -2.13 -43.10 4.64
N THR A 18 -3.27 -43.37 5.28
CA THR A 18 -4.55 -42.82 4.83
C THR A 18 -4.66 -41.37 5.29
N SER A 19 -4.39 -40.43 4.38
CA SER A 19 -4.68 -39.02 4.58
C SER A 19 -6.20 -38.81 4.52
N THR A 20 -6.84 -38.65 5.68
CA THR A 20 -8.23 -38.19 5.75
C THR A 20 -8.25 -36.68 5.52
N ALA A 21 -8.40 -36.28 4.26
CA ALA A 21 -8.70 -34.90 3.91
C ALA A 21 -10.05 -34.52 4.53
N ARG A 22 -10.03 -33.65 5.54
CA ARG A 22 -11.27 -33.07 6.06
C ARG A 22 -11.79 -32.09 5.02
N TYR A 23 -12.95 -32.42 4.44
CA TYR A 23 -13.72 -31.51 3.61
C TYR A 23 -14.16 -30.32 4.47
N LEU A 24 -13.49 -29.18 4.32
CA LEU A 24 -13.99 -27.91 4.83
C LEU A 24 -15.08 -27.45 3.86
N PRO A 25 -16.30 -27.13 4.33
CA PRO A 25 -17.32 -26.56 3.47
C PRO A 25 -16.77 -25.27 2.84
N PRO A 26 -17.04 -25.01 1.55
CA PRO A 26 -16.68 -23.73 0.97
C PRO A 26 -17.34 -22.64 1.80
N TYR A 27 -16.50 -21.77 2.35
CA TYR A 27 -16.93 -20.55 3.03
C TYR A 27 -17.91 -19.85 2.08
N PRO A 28 -19.09 -19.38 2.55
CA PRO A 28 -19.95 -18.59 1.70
C PRO A 28 -19.11 -17.44 1.14
N PRO A 29 -19.22 -17.10 -0.16
CA PRO A 29 -18.57 -15.90 -0.66
C PRO A 29 -19.17 -14.75 0.16
N HIS A 30 -18.40 -14.25 1.12
CA HIS A 30 -18.66 -12.93 1.63
C HIS A 30 -18.66 -12.04 0.39
N PRO A 31 -19.70 -11.22 0.18
CA PRO A 31 -19.58 -10.15 -0.78
C PRO A 31 -18.43 -9.29 -0.27
N SER A 32 -17.23 -9.51 -0.83
CA SER A 32 -16.22 -8.48 -0.85
C SER A 32 -16.94 -7.33 -1.54
N LEU A 33 -17.33 -6.32 -0.76
CA LEU A 33 -17.52 -4.98 -1.26
C LEU A 33 -16.15 -4.50 -1.74
N SER A 34 -15.59 -5.15 -2.75
CA SER A 34 -14.70 -4.49 -3.68
C SER A 34 -15.60 -3.52 -4.43
N SER A 35 -15.79 -2.35 -3.84
CA SER A 35 -16.13 -1.13 -4.55
C SER A 35 -14.93 -0.77 -5.42
N ARG A 36 -14.62 -1.62 -6.40
CA ARG A 36 -13.61 -1.38 -7.41
C ARG A 36 -14.28 -0.49 -8.46
N SER A 37 -13.71 0.69 -8.70
CA SER A 37 -13.91 1.51 -9.91
C SER A 37 -15.26 2.23 -10.07
N VAL A 38 -15.54 3.25 -9.25
CA VAL A 38 -16.49 4.33 -9.65
C VAL A 38 -15.81 5.70 -9.78
N PHE A 39 -14.59 5.86 -9.24
CA PHE A 39 -13.83 7.10 -9.40
C PHE A 39 -12.87 6.93 -10.57
N SER A 40 -13.01 7.78 -11.60
CA SER A 40 -11.97 7.92 -12.61
C SER A 40 -10.66 8.34 -11.92
N LEU A 41 -9.55 7.80 -12.40
CA LEU A 41 -8.21 8.18 -11.95
C LEU A 41 -7.55 9.17 -12.90
N ASP A 42 -8.21 9.55 -14.00
CA ASP A 42 -7.61 10.35 -15.08
C ASP A 42 -7.15 11.75 -14.60
N ASP A 43 -7.71 12.24 -13.50
CA ASP A 43 -7.41 13.52 -12.84
C ASP A 43 -6.73 13.34 -11.46
N LYS A 44 -6.23 12.14 -11.15
CA LYS A 44 -5.78 11.78 -9.80
C LYS A 44 -4.31 11.41 -9.71
N CYS A 45 -3.76 11.71 -8.55
CA CYS A 45 -2.53 11.16 -8.05
C CYS A 45 -2.85 10.13 -6.98
N THR A 46 -2.20 8.97 -7.04
CA THR A 46 -2.42 7.87 -6.10
C THR A 46 -1.13 7.44 -5.44
N PHE A 47 -1.23 6.91 -4.22
CA PHE A 47 -0.10 6.34 -3.52
C PHE A 47 -0.54 5.19 -2.61
N THR A 48 0.40 4.26 -2.40
CA THR A 48 0.26 3.23 -1.36
C THR A 48 1.02 3.69 -0.13
N LEU A 49 0.32 3.70 1.01
CA LEU A 49 0.91 3.98 2.32
C LEU A 49 0.84 2.72 3.17
N TYR A 50 1.98 2.25 3.67
CA TYR A 50 1.98 1.25 4.74
C TYR A 50 1.99 1.97 6.07
N HIS A 51 1.03 1.65 6.94
CA HIS A 51 0.90 2.20 8.27
C HIS A 51 1.17 1.13 9.29
N LYS A 52 2.25 1.32 10.05
CA LYS A 52 2.65 0.46 11.16
C LYS A 52 2.43 1.18 12.48
N GLN A 53 1.87 0.48 13.44
CA GLN A 53 1.75 0.96 14.81
C GLN A 53 2.56 0.07 15.75
N LEU A 54 3.47 0.69 16.50
CA LEU A 54 4.24 0.03 17.54
C LEU A 54 3.95 0.71 18.88
N SER A 55 3.32 -0.02 19.79
CA SER A 55 2.92 0.51 21.11
C SER A 55 2.13 1.83 21.02
N LYS A 56 1.22 1.93 20.04
CA LYS A 56 0.40 3.11 19.73
C LYS A 56 1.14 4.33 19.14
N LEU A 57 2.43 4.19 18.82
CA LEU A 57 3.14 5.16 18.00
C LEU A 57 2.93 4.85 16.53
N ASN A 58 2.70 5.88 15.72
CA ASN A 58 2.40 5.73 14.31
C ASN A 58 3.66 5.88 13.46
N TYR A 59 3.80 4.97 12.51
CA TYR A 59 4.89 4.92 11.56
C TYR A 59 4.36 4.66 10.17
N ILE A 60 4.93 5.33 9.17
CA ILE A 60 4.51 5.19 7.79
C ILE A 60 5.67 4.88 6.86
N GLN A 61 5.36 4.14 5.80
CA GLN A 61 6.25 3.97 4.67
C GLN A 61 5.50 4.35 3.40
N LEU A 62 6.09 5.28 2.65
CA LEU A 62 5.63 5.78 1.37
C LEU A 62 6.83 5.80 0.42
N ASN A 63 6.78 4.95 -0.61
CA ASN A 63 7.89 4.76 -1.53
C ASN A 63 7.61 5.35 -2.92
N THR A 64 6.35 5.34 -3.35
CA THR A 64 6.00 5.69 -4.73
C THR A 64 4.69 6.47 -4.78
N LEU A 65 4.64 7.46 -5.65
CA LEU A 65 3.44 8.19 -6.01
C LEU A 65 3.22 8.05 -7.52
N ARG A 66 1.98 7.76 -7.91
CA ARG A 66 1.57 7.61 -9.31
C ARG A 66 0.70 8.78 -9.70
N ASP A 67 1.17 9.55 -10.65
CA ASP A 67 0.45 10.62 -11.32
C ASP A 67 -0.17 10.04 -12.59
N HIS A 68 -1.48 9.80 -12.55
CA HIS A 68 -2.21 9.25 -13.69
C HIS A 68 -2.41 10.25 -14.84
N PRO A 69 -2.75 11.54 -14.61
CA PRO A 69 -2.89 12.53 -15.68
C PRO A 69 -1.68 12.63 -16.63
N ASN A 70 -0.47 12.48 -16.09
CA ASN A 70 0.78 12.60 -16.83
C ASN A 70 1.50 11.26 -17.08
N ASP A 71 0.90 10.14 -16.66
CA ASP A 71 1.50 8.80 -16.74
C ASP A 71 2.88 8.68 -16.03
N LEU A 72 3.09 9.42 -14.94
CA LEU A 72 4.36 9.48 -14.22
C LEU A 72 4.35 8.64 -12.94
N THR A 73 5.47 7.96 -12.68
CA THR A 73 5.73 7.32 -11.37
C THR A 73 6.88 8.02 -10.70
N ILE A 74 6.58 8.65 -9.57
CA ILE A 74 7.53 9.40 -8.75
C ILE A 74 8.05 8.47 -7.65
N ASP A 75 9.34 8.18 -7.70
CA ASP A 75 10.04 7.39 -6.68
C ASP A 75 10.45 8.28 -5.49
N LEU A 76 9.72 8.14 -4.40
CA LEU A 76 9.92 8.86 -3.15
C LEU A 76 10.96 8.20 -2.24
N SER A 77 11.42 6.98 -2.57
CA SER A 77 12.47 6.33 -1.79
C SER A 77 13.80 7.08 -1.86
N GLN A 78 14.03 7.80 -2.98
CA GLN A 78 15.22 8.63 -3.20
C GLN A 78 15.28 9.88 -2.31
N LEU A 79 14.17 10.24 -1.66
CA LEU A 79 14.15 11.31 -0.66
C LEU A 79 14.84 10.89 0.65
N ARG A 80 15.30 9.63 0.74
CA ARG A 80 15.95 9.06 1.92
C ARG A 80 17.32 8.49 1.57
N PRO A 81 18.22 8.35 2.55
CA PRO A 81 19.45 7.58 2.36
C PRO A 81 19.13 6.16 1.87
N ARG A 82 20.02 5.58 1.04
CA ARG A 82 19.83 4.22 0.47
C ARG A 82 19.54 3.13 1.51
N THR A 83 20.13 3.26 2.69
CA THR A 83 19.91 2.33 3.82
C THR A 83 18.51 2.41 4.42
N GLU A 84 17.73 3.44 4.07
CA GLU A 84 16.43 3.78 4.64
C GLU A 84 15.31 3.82 3.59
N HIS A 85 15.57 3.42 2.34
CA HIS A 85 14.56 3.41 1.27
C HIS A 85 13.30 2.61 1.63
N ASN A 86 13.44 1.56 2.45
CA ASN A 86 12.33 0.74 2.94
C ASN A 86 12.07 0.90 4.44
N SER A 87 12.50 2.02 5.02
CA SER A 87 12.29 2.29 6.43
C SER A 87 10.90 2.89 6.68
N TYR A 88 10.46 2.72 7.91
CA TYR A 88 9.28 3.38 8.43
C TYR A 88 9.66 4.72 9.08
N ALA A 89 8.98 5.79 8.70
CA ALA A 89 9.14 7.11 9.29
C ALA A 89 8.08 7.32 10.38
N LYS A 90 8.50 7.79 11.56
CA LYS A 90 7.56 8.12 12.64
C LYS A 90 6.73 9.35 12.26
N ILE A 91 5.42 9.31 12.52
CA ILE A 91 4.52 10.47 12.43
C ILE A 91 3.77 10.67 13.75
N SER A 92 3.53 11.92 14.11
CA SER A 92 2.79 12.33 15.31
C SER A 92 2.27 13.76 15.17
N GLY A 93 1.59 14.26 16.20
CA GLY A 93 1.13 15.65 16.24
C GLY A 93 2.23 16.69 16.05
N LYS A 94 3.49 16.32 16.36
CA LYS A 94 4.68 17.18 16.29
C LYS A 94 5.67 16.77 15.19
N GLN A 95 5.50 15.57 14.63
CA GLN A 95 6.41 15.02 13.62
C GLN A 95 5.60 14.69 12.38
N VAL A 96 5.79 15.47 11.35
CA VAL A 96 5.00 15.42 10.12
C VAL A 96 5.90 14.90 9.00
N PHE A 97 5.36 14.04 8.15
CA PHE A 97 6.05 13.58 6.94
C PHE A 97 5.57 14.42 5.76
N THR A 98 6.49 15.06 5.05
CA THR A 98 6.18 15.93 3.91
C THR A 98 6.88 15.42 2.66
N VAL A 99 6.12 15.28 1.58
CA VAL A 99 6.66 15.16 0.23
C VAL A 99 6.56 16.54 -0.40
N GLU A 100 7.71 17.17 -0.64
CA GLU A 100 7.80 18.52 -1.17
C GLU A 100 7.97 18.51 -2.69
N GLY A 101 7.52 19.59 -3.34
CA GLY A 101 7.78 19.80 -4.77
C GLY A 101 7.10 18.76 -5.67
N LEU A 102 5.95 18.24 -5.24
CA LEU A 102 5.07 17.50 -6.15
C LEU A 102 4.50 18.48 -7.18
N LEU A 103 4.18 17.98 -8.37
CA LEU A 103 3.45 18.63 -9.47
C LEU A 103 2.82 20.00 -9.10
N ASP A 104 3.22 21.05 -9.82
CA ASP A 104 2.88 22.45 -9.53
C ASP A 104 3.42 23.01 -8.20
N ASN A 105 4.52 22.45 -7.69
CA ASN A 105 5.12 22.77 -6.39
C ASN A 105 4.18 22.54 -5.18
N ALA A 106 3.19 21.67 -5.34
CA ALA A 106 2.34 21.22 -4.25
C ALA A 106 3.11 20.33 -3.27
N ASN A 107 2.65 20.30 -2.02
CA ASN A 107 3.22 19.46 -0.98
C ASN A 107 2.17 18.48 -0.46
N LEU A 108 2.50 17.19 -0.37
CA LEU A 108 1.69 16.20 0.34
C LEU A 108 2.21 16.07 1.76
N THR A 109 1.37 16.42 2.72
CA THR A 109 1.68 16.37 4.15
C THR A 109 0.91 15.23 4.79
N ILE A 110 1.59 14.40 5.58
CA ILE A 110 1.02 13.24 6.27
C ILE A 110 1.32 13.35 7.77
N ARG A 111 0.27 13.28 8.57
CA ARG A 111 0.32 13.45 10.03
C ARG A 111 -0.47 12.36 10.73
N GLY A 112 -0.02 11.98 11.92
CA GLY A 112 -0.77 11.10 12.83
C GLY A 112 -0.89 11.73 14.21
N GLU A 113 -1.55 11.02 15.13
CA GLU A 113 -1.62 11.39 16.55
C GLU A 113 -1.31 10.17 17.41
N ASP A 114 -0.44 10.31 18.42
CA ASP A 114 -0.06 9.18 19.27
C ASP A 114 -1.32 8.63 19.99
N GLY A 115 -1.53 7.32 19.92
CA GLY A 115 -2.75 6.71 20.46
C GLY A 115 -3.95 6.66 19.51
N SER A 116 -3.87 7.29 18.34
CA SER A 116 -4.91 7.26 17.31
C SER A 116 -4.52 6.37 16.13
N ASP A 117 -5.53 5.73 15.53
CA ASP A 117 -5.39 4.96 14.29
C ASP A 117 -5.59 5.83 13.05
N VAL A 118 -5.99 7.10 13.25
CA VAL A 118 -6.27 8.03 12.17
C VAL A 118 -4.99 8.66 11.66
N VAL A 119 -4.81 8.59 10.34
CA VAL A 119 -3.78 9.35 9.62
C VAL A 119 -4.49 10.47 8.86
N GLU A 120 -3.98 11.68 9.01
CA GLU A 120 -4.42 12.90 8.31
C GLU A 120 -3.49 13.17 7.13
N PHE A 121 -4.09 13.59 6.03
CA PHE A 121 -3.41 13.96 4.79
C PHE A 121 -3.82 15.36 4.40
N LYS A 122 -2.88 16.12 3.84
CA LYS A 122 -3.13 17.46 3.33
C LYS A 122 -2.34 17.73 2.06
N ASN A 123 -2.99 18.34 1.06
CA ASN A 123 -2.38 18.85 -0.14
C ASN A 123 -3.00 20.23 -0.47
N GLY A 124 -2.21 21.30 -0.36
CA GLY A 124 -2.76 22.66 -0.49
C GLY A 124 -3.85 22.95 0.56
N GLU A 125 -5.04 23.32 0.09
CA GLU A 125 -6.23 23.53 0.93
C GLU A 125 -7.00 22.24 1.22
N LEU A 126 -6.72 21.17 0.47
CA LEU A 126 -7.39 19.88 0.59
C LEU A 126 -6.89 19.12 1.81
N SER A 127 -7.81 18.64 2.65
CA SER A 127 -7.51 17.77 3.79
C SER A 127 -8.49 16.60 3.86
N TRP A 128 -7.97 15.41 4.14
CA TRP A 128 -8.74 14.19 4.34
C TRP A 128 -8.05 13.28 5.35
N THR A 129 -8.74 12.25 5.81
CA THR A 129 -8.19 11.27 6.76
C THR A 129 -8.47 9.85 6.31
N THR A 130 -7.89 8.88 7.00
CA THR A 130 -8.21 7.46 6.83
C THR A 130 -9.67 7.11 7.18
N GLU A 131 -10.40 7.98 7.88
CA GLU A 131 -11.81 7.76 8.27
C GLU A 131 -12.79 8.63 7.49
N ARG A 132 -12.31 9.70 6.84
CA ARG A 132 -13.15 10.69 6.18
C ARG A 132 -12.49 11.15 4.89
N MET A 133 -13.23 11.03 3.79
CA MET A 133 -12.86 11.63 2.50
C MET A 133 -12.84 13.16 2.60
N ALA A 134 -12.14 13.81 1.68
CA ALA A 134 -12.29 15.25 1.50
C ALA A 134 -13.73 15.62 1.13
N GLU A 135 -14.09 16.88 1.34
CA GLU A 135 -15.36 17.42 0.86
C GLU A 135 -15.47 17.21 -0.66
N GLY A 136 -16.65 16.84 -1.15
CA GLY A 136 -16.84 16.48 -2.56
C GLY A 136 -16.22 15.15 -3.00
N GLY A 137 -15.52 14.42 -2.13
CA GLY A 137 -14.95 13.09 -2.45
C GLY A 137 -13.73 13.14 -3.37
N GLU A 138 -13.12 14.31 -3.54
CA GLU A 138 -12.01 14.53 -4.47
C GLU A 138 -10.68 13.92 -4.01
N ALA A 139 -10.54 13.68 -2.70
CA ALA A 139 -9.48 12.88 -2.10
C ALA A 139 -10.02 11.86 -1.10
N TRP A 140 -9.40 10.69 -1.07
CA TRP A 140 -9.86 9.54 -0.28
C TRP A 140 -8.72 8.58 0.04
N CYS A 141 -8.97 7.68 0.99
CA CYS A 141 -8.12 6.52 1.26
C CYS A 141 -8.99 5.27 1.42
N ASP A 142 -8.67 4.22 0.67
CA ASP A 142 -9.14 2.87 0.95
C ASP A 142 -8.18 2.23 1.96
N VAL A 143 -8.72 1.83 3.10
CA VAL A 143 -7.94 1.44 4.28
C VAL A 143 -8.10 -0.05 4.50
N GLY A 144 -7.01 -0.79 4.29
CA GLY A 144 -6.97 -2.22 4.53
C GLY A 144 -7.07 -2.58 6.01
N GLU A 145 -7.35 -3.86 6.24
CA GLU A 145 -7.39 -4.43 7.60
C GLU A 145 -6.02 -4.41 8.28
N TRP A 146 -6.05 -4.44 9.61
CA TRP A 146 -4.85 -4.55 10.44
C TRP A 146 -4.33 -6.00 10.46
N ASP A 147 -3.10 -6.20 10.01
CA ASP A 147 -2.31 -7.40 10.25
C ASP A 147 -1.57 -7.27 11.59
N ASN A 148 -1.70 -8.29 12.44
CA ASN A 148 -1.13 -8.30 13.79
C ASN A 148 0.14 -9.16 13.80
N GLU A 149 1.30 -8.55 13.54
CA GLU A 149 2.57 -9.27 13.47
C GLU A 149 3.06 -9.75 14.86
N MET A 150 2.91 -8.93 15.92
CA MET A 150 3.41 -9.23 17.27
C MET A 150 2.61 -8.48 18.35
N ARG A 151 2.85 -8.79 19.64
CA ARG A 151 2.24 -8.05 20.77
C ARG A 151 2.53 -6.55 20.63
N ARG A 152 1.47 -5.75 20.47
CA ARG A 152 1.51 -4.28 20.30
C ARG A 152 2.14 -3.78 18.99
N SER A 153 2.33 -4.66 18.02
CA SER A 153 2.72 -4.31 16.65
C SER A 153 1.61 -4.71 15.70
N ARG A 154 1.15 -3.77 14.89
CA ARG A 154 0.21 -4.05 13.81
C ARG A 154 0.53 -3.20 12.60
N GLU A 155 0.20 -3.68 11.42
CA GLU A 155 0.47 -3.02 10.15
C GLU A 155 -0.75 -3.12 9.24
N ARG A 156 -0.98 -2.10 8.42
CA ARG A 156 -2.01 -2.14 7.38
C ARG A 156 -1.56 -1.40 6.13
N LYS A 157 -2.06 -1.84 4.98
CA LYS A 157 -1.90 -1.16 3.70
C LYS A 157 -3.05 -0.19 3.48
N MET A 158 -2.77 0.98 2.92
CA MET A 158 -3.77 1.96 2.52
C MET A 158 -3.48 2.43 1.11
N GLU A 159 -4.52 2.59 0.30
CA GLU A 159 -4.45 3.13 -1.06
C GLU A 159 -5.17 4.47 -1.07
N CYS A 160 -4.43 5.54 -1.28
CA CYS A 160 -4.95 6.90 -1.19
C CYS A 160 -4.87 7.61 -2.53
N SER A 161 -5.77 8.58 -2.72
CA SER A 161 -5.90 9.37 -3.93
C SER A 161 -6.15 10.83 -3.58
N PHE A 162 -5.64 11.74 -4.40
CA PHE A 162 -5.95 13.17 -4.38
C PHE A 162 -5.87 13.76 -5.80
N PRO A 163 -6.49 14.91 -6.07
CA PRO A 163 -6.44 15.54 -7.39
C PRO A 163 -5.03 15.98 -7.77
N CYS A 164 -4.66 15.83 -9.04
CA CYS A 164 -3.47 16.49 -9.59
C CYS A 164 -3.69 16.84 -11.06
N ALA A 165 -3.00 17.88 -11.53
CA ALA A 165 -3.23 18.45 -12.85
C ALA A 165 -2.40 17.74 -13.93
N LYS A 166 -2.94 17.74 -15.15
CA LYS A 166 -2.17 17.42 -16.34
C LYS A 166 -1.23 18.58 -16.65
N ILE A 167 0.04 18.28 -16.87
CA ILE A 167 1.04 19.19 -17.38
C ILE A 167 0.69 19.45 -18.85
N VAL A 168 0.32 20.69 -19.16
CA VAL A 168 0.05 21.12 -20.54
C VAL A 168 1.35 21.68 -21.09
N ASP A 169 1.90 21.04 -22.12
CA ASP A 169 3.05 21.57 -22.84
C ASP A 169 2.59 22.83 -23.61
N GLU A 170 3.01 24.02 -23.16
CA GLU A 170 2.69 25.32 -23.78
C GLU A 170 3.29 25.48 -25.21
N GLU A 171 3.98 24.47 -25.75
CA GLU A 171 4.71 24.53 -27.03
C GLU A 171 3.87 24.17 -28.28
N GLU A 172 2.64 23.66 -28.16
CA GLU A 172 1.83 23.28 -29.33
C GLU A 172 1.07 24.44 -30.01
N GLU A 173 0.97 25.63 -29.41
CA GLU A 173 0.16 26.73 -29.96
C GLU A 173 0.88 27.64 -30.98
N GLU A 174 2.19 27.49 -31.22
CA GLU A 174 2.96 28.43 -32.05
C GLU A 174 3.37 27.92 -33.45
N ARG A 175 2.68 26.91 -34.02
CA ARG A 175 2.83 26.60 -35.46
C ARG A 175 1.95 27.51 -36.30
N VAL A 176 2.36 28.77 -36.46
CA VAL A 176 1.82 29.65 -37.50
C VAL A 176 2.29 29.13 -38.86
N GLU A 177 1.41 28.46 -39.62
CA GLU A 177 1.64 28.24 -41.05
C GLU A 177 1.64 29.59 -41.76
N LEU A 178 2.83 30.08 -42.16
CA LEU A 178 2.94 31.15 -43.13
C LEU A 178 2.51 30.61 -44.50
N ARG A 179 1.34 31.05 -44.99
CA ARG A 179 0.92 30.94 -46.39
C ARG A 179 0.85 32.32 -47.03
#